data_AF-A0A7C5ZT74-F1
#
_entry.id   AF-A0A7C5ZT74-F1
#
_cell.length_a   1.000
_cell.length_b   1.000
_cell.length_c   1.000
_cell.angle_alpha   90.00
_cell.angle_beta   90.00
_cell.angle_gamma   90.00
#
_symmetry.space_group_name_H-M   'P 1'
#
loop_
_entity.id
_entity.type
_entity.pdbx_description
1 polymer ?
#
loop_
_entity_poly.entity_id
_entity_poly.type
_entity_poly.pdbx_seq_one_letter_code
_entity_poly.pdbx_strand_id
1 'polypeptide(L)'
;MASIRELPTAPVSKFERIGAHTHIRGLGLDENLKAAKIKDGMVGQEKAREAAGLVVRMIKEGKLSGKCIILAGPPGTGKTAIAVAISKELGENVPFIQMSGSEIYSTERKKTEILIEAIRKCIGVEIHEMRKVYEGEVTMVDIRTTSHPYNPYQKIPESIRLTLKTREEERTIEAGASIAQQIIAEGISEGHVIQIDAETGRVANLGLCLESQKGKTYDVDTRRKIPRPTGKVLKEKEFVYMLTLADLDELNARQRSGGIFSLFFGGAESREIDTEVRMAVDQQVKEWVDSGKAFIHPGVLFIDDAHLLDLEAFSFLGRAMESELVPIIILATNRGVANIRGTDIKSPLGFPLDLIDRAVIITTQPYDLESVEEILRIRAEEEKIKLNKDALEKLANVGAKSSLRYAVQLLSLAAQNAKAFNRNDVTVEDVQRVDDLFMDVTEASEYLRKYEEKLMTH
;
A
#
# COMPACT_ATOMS: atom_id res chain seq x y z
N MET A 1 -39.72 -7.29 -7.38
CA MET A 1 -38.62 -7.96 -6.64
C MET A 1 -37.35 -7.79 -7.45
N ALA A 2 -36.50 -6.85 -7.08
CA ALA A 2 -35.25 -6.56 -7.78
C ALA A 2 -34.20 -7.60 -7.34
N SER A 3 -33.76 -8.44 -8.27
CA SER A 3 -32.72 -9.44 -8.05
C SER A 3 -31.35 -8.76 -7.98
N ILE A 4 -30.73 -8.79 -6.81
CA ILE A 4 -29.33 -8.39 -6.62
C ILE A 4 -28.47 -9.42 -7.35
N ARG A 5 -27.74 -8.98 -8.37
CA ARG A 5 -26.77 -9.77 -9.11
C ARG A 5 -25.39 -9.42 -8.54
N GLU A 6 -24.78 -10.34 -7.79
CA GLU A 6 -23.38 -10.20 -7.41
C GLU A 6 -22.52 -10.31 -8.67
N LEU A 7 -21.75 -9.26 -8.95
CA LEU A 7 -20.76 -9.26 -10.02
C LEU A 7 -19.54 -10.08 -9.56
N PRO A 8 -18.95 -10.93 -10.43
CA PRO A 8 -17.75 -11.66 -10.08
C PRO A 8 -16.61 -10.69 -9.78
N THR A 9 -15.92 -10.94 -8.67
CA THR A 9 -14.68 -10.29 -8.25
C THR A 9 -13.59 -10.55 -9.29
N ALA A 10 -13.56 -9.72 -10.33
CA ALA A 10 -12.39 -9.59 -11.17
C ALA A 10 -11.20 -9.19 -10.27
N PRO A 11 -9.97 -9.66 -10.56
CA PRO A 11 -8.79 -9.11 -9.90
C PRO A 11 -8.82 -7.61 -10.15
N VAL A 12 -8.82 -6.83 -9.06
CA VAL A 12 -8.75 -5.38 -9.12
C VAL A 12 -7.53 -5.05 -9.97
N SER A 13 -7.75 -4.68 -11.23
CA SER A 13 -6.70 -4.06 -12.02
C SER A 13 -6.34 -2.82 -11.22
N LYS A 14 -5.13 -2.80 -10.64
CA LYS A 14 -4.59 -1.60 -9.98
C LYS A 14 -4.71 -0.48 -11.00
N PHE A 15 -5.72 0.35 -10.85
CA PHE A 15 -5.82 1.62 -11.54
C PHE A 15 -4.72 2.45 -10.88
N GLU A 16 -3.50 2.37 -11.41
CA GLU A 16 -2.42 3.25 -11.02
C GLU A 16 -2.83 4.66 -11.42
N ARG A 17 -3.51 5.36 -10.51
CA ARG A 17 -3.51 6.82 -10.55
C ARG A 17 -2.04 7.21 -10.50
N ILE A 18 -1.56 7.92 -11.52
CA ILE A 18 -0.24 8.56 -11.53
C ILE A 18 -0.24 9.53 -10.36
N GLY A 19 0.20 9.05 -9.20
CA GLY A 19 0.38 9.86 -8.01
C GLY A 19 1.65 10.68 -8.17
N ALA A 20 1.78 11.76 -7.41
CA ALA A 20 2.94 12.64 -7.49
C ALA A 20 4.28 11.93 -7.21
N HIS A 21 4.33 10.66 -6.80
CA HIS A 21 5.58 9.96 -6.45
C HIS A 21 5.72 8.57 -7.08
N THR A 22 4.93 8.23 -8.11
CA THR A 22 4.96 6.89 -8.74
C THR A 22 6.24 6.57 -9.50
N HIS A 23 7.01 7.59 -9.91
CA HIS A 23 8.30 7.41 -10.60
C HIS A 23 9.45 7.05 -9.67
N ILE A 24 9.29 7.21 -8.35
CA ILE A 24 10.34 6.95 -7.38
C ILE A 24 10.46 5.45 -7.16
N ARG A 25 11.64 4.91 -7.45
CA ARG A 25 11.95 3.48 -7.34
C ARG A 25 12.86 3.15 -6.16
N GLY A 26 13.58 4.13 -5.63
CA GLY A 26 14.50 3.96 -4.51
C GLY A 26 15.19 5.28 -4.14
N LEU A 27 16.17 5.21 -3.23
CA LEU A 27 16.94 6.39 -2.82
C LEU A 27 18.03 6.74 -3.83
N GLY A 28 18.30 5.91 -4.84
CA GLY A 28 19.29 6.19 -5.88
C GLY A 28 20.72 6.27 -5.35
N LEU A 29 21.05 5.39 -4.41
CA LEU A 29 22.37 5.29 -3.79
C LEU A 29 23.26 4.29 -4.53
N ASP A 30 24.57 4.45 -4.43
CA ASP A 30 25.55 3.43 -4.80
C ASP A 30 25.84 2.46 -3.63
N GLU A 31 26.74 1.50 -3.85
CA GLU A 31 27.15 0.50 -2.86
C GLU A 31 27.77 1.14 -1.59
N ASN A 32 28.31 2.34 -1.71
CA ASN A 32 28.94 3.11 -0.64
C ASN A 32 27.98 4.09 0.05
N LEU A 33 26.67 4.01 -0.23
CA LEU A 33 25.63 4.96 0.22
C LEU A 33 25.81 6.39 -0.28
N LYS A 34 26.51 6.61 -1.40
CA LYS A 34 26.58 7.93 -2.02
C LYS A 34 25.42 8.12 -2.98
N ALA A 35 24.77 9.27 -2.91
CA ALA A 35 23.65 9.59 -3.79
C ALA A 35 24.16 10.06 -5.15
N ALA A 36 23.75 9.38 -6.22
CA ALA A 36 23.94 9.89 -7.57
C ALA A 36 22.96 11.06 -7.83
N LYS A 37 23.41 12.09 -8.55
CA LYS A 37 22.61 13.30 -8.84
C LYS A 37 21.24 12.96 -9.43
N ILE A 38 21.19 11.98 -10.34
CA ILE A 38 19.97 11.48 -10.97
C ILE A 38 20.02 9.95 -10.95
N LYS A 39 19.15 9.30 -10.17
CA LYS A 39 19.03 7.83 -10.11
C LYS A 39 17.73 7.39 -9.43
N ASP A 40 17.15 6.29 -9.89
CA ASP A 40 15.94 5.65 -9.32
C ASP A 40 14.73 6.59 -9.15
N GLY A 41 14.58 7.55 -10.08
CA GLY A 41 13.52 8.56 -10.08
C GLY A 41 13.78 9.73 -9.12
N MET A 42 14.88 9.71 -8.36
CA MET A 42 15.29 10.81 -7.50
C MET A 42 16.28 11.73 -8.21
N VAL A 43 16.12 13.04 -8.01
CA VAL A 43 17.00 14.09 -8.53
C VAL A 43 17.45 14.98 -7.36
N GLY A 44 18.74 15.25 -7.26
CA GLY A 44 19.31 16.09 -6.19
C GLY A 44 19.06 15.52 -4.79
N GLN A 45 18.95 16.41 -3.80
CA GLN A 45 18.80 16.09 -2.36
C GLN A 45 19.80 15.04 -1.86
N GLU A 46 21.03 15.09 -2.34
CA GLU A 46 22.05 14.06 -2.13
C GLU A 46 22.26 13.81 -0.64
N LYS A 47 22.51 14.88 0.13
CA LYS A 47 22.70 14.78 1.59
C LYS A 47 21.53 14.13 2.32
N ALA A 48 20.30 14.47 1.94
CA ALA A 48 19.11 13.92 2.58
C ALA A 48 18.90 12.44 2.20
N ARG A 49 19.22 12.08 0.95
CA ARG A 49 19.15 10.69 0.44
C ARG A 49 20.23 9.81 1.05
N GLU A 50 21.45 10.30 1.20
CA GLU A 50 22.55 9.60 1.88
C GLU A 50 22.21 9.37 3.37
N ALA A 51 21.70 10.41 4.06
CA ALA A 51 21.22 10.28 5.43
C ALA A 51 20.09 9.25 5.55
N ALA A 52 19.11 9.29 4.64
CA ALA A 52 18.04 8.30 4.58
C ALA A 52 18.58 6.88 4.32
N GLY A 53 19.59 6.72 3.48
CA GLY A 53 20.25 5.44 3.20
C GLY A 53 20.93 4.84 4.41
N LEU A 54 21.62 5.67 5.20
CA LEU A 54 22.20 5.24 6.49
C LEU A 54 21.12 4.76 7.44
N VAL A 55 20.00 5.49 7.55
CA VAL A 55 18.87 5.10 8.39
C VAL A 55 18.26 3.79 7.93
N VAL A 56 18.01 3.61 6.62
CA VAL A 56 17.52 2.34 6.06
C VAL A 56 18.46 1.18 6.38
N ARG A 57 19.78 1.37 6.24
CA ARG A 57 20.77 0.34 6.59
C ARG A 57 20.68 -0.03 8.08
N MET A 58 20.61 0.96 8.97
CA MET A 58 20.47 0.71 10.41
C MET A 58 19.17 -0.02 10.76
N ILE A 59 18.08 0.27 10.05
CA ILE A 59 16.79 -0.42 10.21
C ILE A 59 16.92 -1.88 9.79
N LYS A 60 17.48 -2.15 8.61
CA LYS A 60 17.70 -3.53 8.12
C LYS A 60 18.62 -4.34 9.04
N GLU A 61 19.57 -3.68 9.70
CA GLU A 61 20.47 -4.31 10.68
C GLU A 61 19.85 -4.44 12.09
N GLY A 62 18.64 -3.90 12.33
CA GLY A 62 17.99 -3.93 13.65
C GLY A 62 18.66 -3.05 14.71
N LYS A 63 19.51 -2.09 14.31
CA LYS A 63 20.33 -1.27 15.21
C LYS A 63 19.79 0.12 15.48
N LEU A 64 18.70 0.52 14.83
CA LEU A 64 18.13 1.85 14.99
C LEU A 64 17.41 1.95 16.35
N SER A 65 18.02 2.67 17.30
CA SER A 65 17.47 2.89 18.65
C SER A 65 16.24 3.81 18.68
N GLY A 66 15.99 4.57 17.60
CA GLY A 66 14.86 5.49 17.49
C GLY A 66 13.98 5.15 16.29
N LYS A 67 12.70 4.85 16.53
CA LYS A 67 11.75 4.46 15.46
C LYS A 67 11.11 5.68 14.76
N CYS A 68 11.64 6.88 14.99
CA CYS A 68 11.14 8.15 14.47
C CYS A 68 12.17 8.88 13.62
N ILE A 69 11.75 9.26 12.42
CA ILE A 69 12.50 10.11 11.49
C ILE A 69 11.70 11.40 11.32
N ILE A 70 12.35 12.55 11.42
CA ILE A 70 11.74 13.83 11.11
C ILE A 70 12.33 14.37 9.82
N LEU A 71 11.49 14.57 8.81
CA LEU A 71 11.84 15.26 7.57
C LEU A 71 11.47 16.74 7.69
N ALA A 72 12.48 17.61 7.76
CA ALA A 72 12.29 19.04 7.93
C ALA A 72 12.77 19.80 6.69
N GLY A 73 12.01 20.82 6.26
CA GLY A 73 12.46 21.75 5.23
C GLY A 73 11.33 22.45 4.50
N PRO A 74 11.63 23.41 3.61
CA PRO A 74 10.63 24.19 2.90
C PRO A 74 9.61 23.33 2.13
N PRO A 75 8.43 23.87 1.78
CA PRO A 75 7.49 23.19 0.88
C PRO A 75 8.15 22.88 -0.48
N GLY A 76 7.79 21.75 -1.09
CA GLY A 76 8.26 21.39 -2.44
C GLY A 76 9.70 20.87 -2.54
N THR A 77 10.38 20.60 -1.43
CA THR A 77 11.77 20.10 -1.39
C THR A 77 11.91 18.57 -1.40
N GLY A 78 10.80 17.83 -1.56
CA GLY A 78 10.85 16.37 -1.73
C GLY A 78 10.80 15.54 -0.44
N LYS A 79 10.32 16.08 0.70
CA LYS A 79 10.14 15.29 1.94
C LYS A 79 9.32 14.00 1.71
N THR A 80 8.14 14.11 1.11
CA THR A 80 7.28 12.97 0.76
C THR A 80 7.97 12.01 -0.20
N ALA A 81 8.73 12.54 -1.17
CA ALA A 81 9.52 11.74 -2.12
C ALA A 81 10.58 10.88 -1.40
N ILE A 82 11.30 11.46 -0.45
CA ILE A 82 12.29 10.74 0.36
C ILE A 82 11.61 9.67 1.23
N ALA A 83 10.45 9.95 1.83
CA ALA A 83 9.72 8.95 2.62
C ALA A 83 9.27 7.75 1.77
N VAL A 84 8.78 8.00 0.55
CA VAL A 84 8.43 6.94 -0.41
C VAL A 84 9.68 6.15 -0.81
N ALA A 85 10.79 6.83 -1.08
CA ALA A 85 12.07 6.19 -1.42
C ALA A 85 12.59 5.30 -0.27
N ILE A 86 12.49 5.76 0.99
CA ILE A 86 12.83 4.96 2.19
C ILE A 86 12.00 3.67 2.22
N SER A 87 10.68 3.77 2.00
CA SER A 87 9.81 2.58 1.97
C SER A 87 10.22 1.59 0.88
N LYS A 88 10.52 2.07 -0.34
CA LYS A 88 10.98 1.21 -1.44
C LYS A 88 12.29 0.50 -1.13
N GLU A 89 13.22 1.20 -0.48
CA GLU A 89 14.49 0.61 -0.07
C GLU A 89 14.33 -0.43 1.05
N LEU A 90 13.32 -0.32 1.92
CA LEU A 90 13.04 -1.32 2.94
C LEU A 90 12.52 -2.63 2.34
N GLY A 91 11.73 -2.56 1.26
CA GLY A 91 11.33 -3.71 0.45
C GLY A 91 10.00 -3.50 -0.28
N GLU A 92 9.75 -4.28 -1.33
CA GLU A 92 8.53 -4.14 -2.16
C GLU A 92 7.24 -4.50 -1.41
N ASN A 93 7.33 -5.39 -0.43
CA ASN A 93 6.20 -5.86 0.39
C ASN A 93 6.04 -5.08 1.70
N VAL A 94 6.85 -4.05 1.94
CA VAL A 94 6.81 -3.25 3.16
C VAL A 94 5.60 -2.30 3.09
N PRO A 95 4.64 -2.39 4.03
CA PRO A 95 3.48 -1.50 4.03
C PRO A 95 3.91 -0.03 4.16
N PHE A 96 3.33 0.84 3.34
CA PHE A 96 3.51 2.29 3.42
C PHE A 96 2.16 2.97 3.54
N ILE A 97 1.92 3.62 4.67
CA ILE A 97 0.72 4.43 4.89
C ILE A 97 1.15 5.90 4.94
N GLN A 98 0.54 6.71 4.08
CA GLN A 98 0.65 8.15 4.11
C GLN A 98 -0.65 8.74 4.66
N MET A 99 -0.51 9.67 5.60
CA MET A 99 -1.60 10.48 6.12
C MET A 99 -1.14 11.92 6.38
N SER A 100 -2.05 12.88 6.36
CA SER A 100 -1.79 14.22 6.89
C SER A 100 -2.05 14.30 8.39
N GLY A 101 -1.29 15.14 9.10
CA GLY A 101 -1.52 15.45 10.52
C GLY A 101 -2.91 16.03 10.80
N SER A 102 -3.63 16.53 9.79
CA SER A 102 -5.03 16.95 9.94
C SER A 102 -6.05 15.81 9.86
N GLU A 103 -5.69 14.65 9.31
CA GLU A 103 -6.63 13.53 9.08
C GLU A 103 -7.04 12.82 10.38
N ILE A 104 -6.30 13.02 11.47
CA ILE A 104 -6.67 12.46 12.79
C ILE A 104 -7.91 13.13 13.40
N TYR A 105 -8.32 14.29 12.90
CA TYR A 105 -9.47 15.02 13.42
C TYR A 105 -10.74 14.53 12.75
N SER A 106 -11.49 13.68 13.45
CA SER A 106 -12.77 13.15 12.99
C SER A 106 -13.87 13.40 14.03
N THR A 107 -15.09 13.61 13.55
CA THR A 107 -16.30 13.64 14.40
C THR A 107 -16.81 12.25 14.73
N GLU A 108 -16.49 11.25 13.91
CA GLU A 108 -17.01 9.89 14.04
C GLU A 108 -16.08 8.98 14.84
N ARG A 109 -14.77 9.26 14.86
CA ARG A 109 -13.75 8.38 15.45
C ARG A 109 -12.79 9.18 16.30
N LYS A 110 -12.26 8.53 17.35
CA LYS A 110 -11.25 9.15 18.21
C LYS A 110 -9.93 9.35 17.43
N LYS A 111 -9.22 10.43 17.74
CA LYS A 111 -7.90 10.73 17.14
C LYS A 111 -6.91 9.59 17.33
N THR A 112 -6.87 9.06 18.55
CA THR A 112 -6.01 7.93 18.92
C THR A 112 -6.39 6.67 18.16
N GLU A 113 -7.67 6.43 17.91
CA GLU A 113 -8.15 5.26 17.16
C GLU A 113 -7.69 5.30 15.71
N ILE A 114 -7.73 6.48 15.06
CA ILE A 114 -7.20 6.67 13.71
C ILE A 114 -5.70 6.39 13.66
N LEU A 115 -4.94 6.88 14.65
CA LEU A 115 -3.50 6.62 14.75
C LEU A 115 -3.19 5.14 15.03
N ILE A 116 -3.95 4.47 15.90
CA ILE A 116 -3.80 3.04 16.17
C ILE A 116 -4.01 2.24 14.88
N GLU A 117 -5.10 2.51 14.16
CA GLU A 117 -5.37 1.80 12.91
C GLU A 117 -4.27 2.04 11.87
N ALA A 118 -3.80 3.29 11.72
CA ALA A 118 -2.71 3.60 10.81
C ALA A 118 -1.42 2.83 11.18
N ILE A 119 -1.07 2.77 12.47
CA ILE A 119 0.06 1.99 12.99
C ILE A 119 -0.12 0.49 12.68
N ARG A 120 -1.30 -0.08 12.95
CA ARG A 120 -1.55 -1.52 12.76
C ARG A 120 -1.60 -1.92 11.29
N LYS A 121 -2.07 -1.03 10.41
CA LYS A 121 -1.97 -1.20 8.94
C LYS A 121 -0.54 -1.16 8.42
N CYS A 122 0.38 -0.55 9.15
CA CYS A 122 1.78 -0.51 8.77
C CYS A 122 2.57 -1.77 9.21
N ILE A 123 1.99 -2.68 10.00
CA ILE A 123 2.73 -3.83 10.50
C ILE A 123 2.26 -5.07 9.76
N GLY A 124 3.11 -5.58 8.85
CA GLY A 124 2.89 -6.82 8.14
C GLY A 124 3.25 -8.03 8.99
N VAL A 125 2.48 -9.10 8.85
CA VAL A 125 2.68 -10.40 9.45
C VAL A 125 2.66 -11.43 8.32
N GLU A 126 3.83 -12.01 8.04
CA GLU A 126 3.99 -13.10 7.09
C GLU A 126 3.85 -14.42 7.82
N ILE A 127 2.77 -15.16 7.56
CA ILE A 127 2.44 -16.42 8.24
C ILE A 127 2.77 -17.57 7.31
N HIS A 128 3.61 -18.49 7.79
CA HIS A 128 4.03 -19.70 7.11
C HIS A 128 3.28 -20.90 7.68
N GLU A 129 2.43 -21.52 6.86
CA GLU A 129 1.60 -22.64 7.25
C GLU A 129 1.87 -23.85 6.36
N MET A 130 2.37 -24.93 6.95
CA MET A 130 2.56 -26.20 6.26
C MET A 130 1.25 -26.99 6.27
N ARG A 131 0.68 -27.26 5.10
CA ARG A 131 -0.58 -28.00 4.97
C ARG A 131 -0.40 -29.23 4.09
N LYS A 132 -1.08 -30.32 4.45
CA LYS A 132 -1.15 -31.52 3.61
C LYS A 132 -2.18 -31.31 2.52
N VAL A 133 -1.75 -31.45 1.27
CA VAL A 133 -2.60 -31.24 0.10
C VAL A 133 -2.52 -32.40 -0.87
N TYR A 134 -3.65 -32.73 -1.48
CA TYR A 134 -3.71 -33.56 -2.67
C TYR A 134 -3.66 -32.64 -3.89
N GLU A 135 -2.62 -32.73 -4.71
CA GLU A 135 -2.42 -31.89 -5.88
C GLU A 135 -2.11 -32.74 -7.11
N GLY A 136 -2.82 -32.50 -8.20
CA GLY A 136 -2.60 -33.26 -9.44
C GLY A 136 -3.56 -32.87 -10.56
N GLU A 137 -3.22 -33.33 -11.76
CA GLU A 137 -4.15 -33.34 -12.89
C GLU A 137 -5.23 -34.39 -12.64
N VAL A 138 -6.49 -34.00 -12.77
CA VAL A 138 -7.64 -34.90 -12.73
C VAL A 138 -7.65 -35.75 -14.01
N THR A 139 -7.45 -37.06 -13.88
CA THR A 139 -7.52 -38.01 -15.01
C THR A 139 -8.81 -38.81 -15.03
N MET A 140 -9.53 -38.89 -13.90
CA MET A 140 -10.81 -39.55 -13.79
C MET A 140 -11.65 -38.88 -12.70
N VAL A 141 -12.95 -38.72 -12.98
CA VAL A 141 -13.95 -38.24 -12.02
C VAL A 141 -15.16 -39.16 -12.05
N ASP A 142 -15.48 -39.77 -10.91
CA ASP A 142 -16.69 -40.57 -10.72
C ASP A 142 -17.46 -40.06 -9.50
N ILE A 143 -18.60 -39.39 -9.75
CA ILE A 143 -19.45 -38.81 -8.70
C ILE A 143 -20.58 -39.79 -8.40
N ARG A 144 -20.63 -40.27 -7.15
CA ARG A 144 -21.75 -41.07 -6.66
C ARG A 144 -22.82 -40.16 -6.10
N THR A 145 -24.03 -40.28 -6.64
CA THR A 145 -25.19 -39.48 -6.23
C THR A 145 -26.23 -40.34 -5.55
N THR A 146 -26.90 -39.78 -4.54
CA THR A 146 -28.08 -40.37 -3.88
C THR A 146 -29.30 -39.46 -4.08
N SER A 147 -30.51 -39.97 -3.83
CA SER A 147 -31.75 -39.18 -3.95
C SER A 147 -31.92 -38.24 -2.75
N HIS A 148 -32.41 -37.03 -3.00
CA HIS A 148 -32.64 -36.04 -1.94
C HIS A 148 -33.77 -36.51 -1.00
N PRO A 149 -33.59 -36.43 0.34
CA PRO A 149 -34.55 -36.97 1.32
C PRO A 149 -35.98 -36.42 1.17
N TYR A 150 -36.09 -35.18 0.68
CA TYR A 150 -37.37 -34.47 0.52
C TYR A 150 -37.81 -34.27 -0.93
N ASN A 151 -36.99 -34.65 -1.92
CA ASN A 151 -37.30 -34.50 -3.34
C ASN A 151 -36.72 -35.66 -4.16
N PRO A 152 -37.50 -36.72 -4.43
CA PRO A 152 -37.02 -37.92 -5.13
C PRO A 152 -36.48 -37.67 -6.54
N TYR A 153 -36.83 -36.53 -7.15
CA TYR A 153 -36.36 -36.15 -8.49
C TYR A 153 -35.03 -35.40 -8.48
N GLN A 154 -34.53 -35.02 -7.30
CA GLN A 154 -33.26 -34.31 -7.14
C GLN A 154 -32.21 -35.28 -6.62
N LYS A 155 -31.11 -35.42 -7.37
CA LYS A 155 -29.95 -36.20 -6.95
C LYS A 155 -28.93 -35.28 -6.30
N ILE A 156 -28.43 -35.67 -5.14
CA ILE A 156 -27.35 -34.96 -4.44
C ILE A 156 -26.06 -35.77 -4.47
N PRO A 157 -24.89 -35.13 -4.56
CA PRO A 157 -23.60 -35.82 -4.48
C PRO A 157 -23.42 -36.40 -3.07
N GLU A 158 -23.12 -37.68 -2.97
CA GLU A 158 -22.82 -38.38 -1.71
C GLU A 158 -21.31 -38.51 -1.51
N SER A 159 -20.61 -38.94 -2.57
CA SER A 159 -19.16 -39.10 -2.58
C SER A 159 -18.61 -38.93 -3.98
N ILE A 160 -17.30 -38.75 -4.08
CA ILE A 160 -16.60 -38.62 -5.34
C ILE A 160 -15.32 -39.44 -5.31
N ARG A 161 -15.06 -40.17 -6.39
CA ARG A 161 -13.82 -40.88 -6.62
C ARG A 161 -13.04 -40.14 -7.70
N LEU A 162 -11.84 -39.70 -7.35
CA LEU A 162 -10.98 -38.87 -8.19
C LEU A 162 -9.66 -39.59 -8.41
N THR A 163 -9.19 -39.65 -9.66
CA THR A 163 -7.80 -40.03 -9.94
C THR A 163 -7.01 -38.78 -10.26
N LEU A 164 -5.97 -38.54 -9.46
CA LEU A 164 -5.05 -37.41 -9.59
C LEU A 164 -3.71 -37.91 -10.09
N LYS A 165 -3.14 -37.19 -11.05
CA LYS A 165 -1.88 -37.52 -11.70
C LYS A 165 -0.88 -36.39 -11.59
N THR A 166 0.30 -36.72 -11.11
CA THR A 166 1.50 -35.88 -11.19
C THR A 166 2.48 -36.49 -12.21
N ARG A 167 3.68 -35.92 -12.34
CA ARG A 167 4.74 -36.50 -13.17
C ARG A 167 5.34 -37.78 -12.58
N GLU A 168 5.18 -38.01 -11.27
CA GLU A 168 5.83 -39.11 -10.55
C GLU A 168 4.84 -40.17 -10.06
N GLU A 169 3.58 -39.79 -9.81
CA GLU A 169 2.58 -40.66 -9.20
C GLU A 169 1.21 -40.45 -9.86
N GLU A 170 0.44 -41.53 -9.94
CA GLU A 170 -1.00 -41.46 -10.22
C GLU A 170 -1.73 -42.17 -9.07
N ARG A 171 -2.68 -41.47 -8.45
CA ARG A 171 -3.34 -41.94 -7.23
C ARG A 171 -4.84 -41.66 -7.28
N THR A 172 -5.63 -42.69 -6.98
CA THR A 172 -7.08 -42.56 -6.81
C THR A 172 -7.41 -42.31 -5.34
N ILE A 173 -8.27 -41.33 -5.09
CA ILE A 173 -8.79 -40.97 -3.78
C ILE A 173 -10.33 -40.97 -3.79
N GLU A 174 -10.93 -41.26 -2.63
CA GLU A 174 -12.36 -41.10 -2.39
C GLU A 174 -12.57 -39.95 -1.41
N ALA A 175 -13.51 -39.06 -1.73
CA ALA A 175 -13.82 -37.87 -0.97
C ALA A 175 -15.34 -37.74 -0.76
N GLY A 176 -15.72 -37.05 0.31
CA GLY A 176 -17.13 -36.91 0.72
C GLY A 176 -17.91 -35.89 -0.11
N ALA A 177 -19.21 -35.78 0.22
CA ALA A 177 -20.18 -34.93 -0.46
C ALA A 177 -19.75 -33.45 -0.63
N SER A 178 -19.08 -32.87 0.38
CA SER A 178 -18.65 -31.45 0.32
C SER A 178 -17.64 -31.19 -0.81
N ILE A 179 -16.66 -32.07 -0.98
CA ILE A 179 -15.67 -31.98 -2.07
C ILE A 179 -16.36 -32.22 -3.42
N ALA A 180 -17.28 -33.19 -3.47
CA ALA A 180 -18.05 -33.48 -4.68
C ALA A 180 -18.87 -32.26 -5.14
N GLN A 181 -19.52 -31.55 -4.20
CA GLN A 181 -20.28 -30.33 -4.48
C GLN A 181 -19.38 -29.21 -5.00
N GLN A 182 -18.21 -28.98 -4.39
CA GLN A 182 -17.25 -27.98 -4.86
C GLN A 182 -16.75 -28.28 -6.28
N ILE A 183 -16.42 -29.55 -6.58
CA ILE A 183 -16.00 -29.98 -7.92
C ILE A 183 -17.07 -29.72 -8.98
N ILE A 184 -18.34 -29.99 -8.65
CA ILE A 184 -19.47 -29.70 -9.56
C ILE A 184 -19.65 -28.19 -9.74
N ALA A 185 -19.63 -27.42 -8.64
CA ALA A 185 -19.83 -25.98 -8.66
C ALA A 185 -18.75 -25.24 -9.47
N GLU A 186 -17.50 -25.69 -9.37
CA GLU A 186 -16.36 -25.11 -10.09
C GLU A 186 -16.19 -25.68 -11.51
N GLY A 187 -17.05 -26.61 -11.95
CA GLY A 187 -16.97 -27.23 -13.28
C GLY A 187 -15.69 -28.04 -13.52
N ILE A 188 -15.09 -28.56 -12.44
CA ILE A 188 -13.84 -29.33 -12.49
C ILE A 188 -14.12 -30.68 -13.18
N SER A 189 -13.32 -31.00 -14.18
CA SER A 189 -13.41 -32.23 -14.97
C SER A 189 -12.02 -32.71 -15.40
N GLU A 190 -11.95 -33.87 -16.05
CA GLU A 190 -10.68 -34.43 -16.57
C GLU A 190 -9.87 -33.39 -17.36
N GLY A 191 -8.57 -33.33 -17.08
CA GLY A 191 -7.63 -32.35 -17.61
C GLY A 191 -7.44 -31.09 -16.75
N HIS A 192 -8.22 -30.88 -15.69
CA HIS A 192 -7.97 -29.80 -14.73
C HIS A 192 -6.86 -30.18 -13.75
N VAL A 193 -6.02 -29.22 -13.38
CA VAL A 193 -5.12 -29.32 -12.24
C VAL A 193 -5.81 -28.74 -11.03
N ILE A 194 -5.96 -29.54 -9.98
CA ILE A 194 -6.64 -29.13 -8.75
C ILE A 194 -5.75 -29.33 -7.55
N GLN A 195 -6.08 -28.62 -6.48
CA GLN A 195 -5.52 -28.82 -5.16
C GLN A 195 -6.66 -29.01 -4.16
N ILE A 196 -6.58 -30.05 -3.34
CA ILE A 196 -7.54 -30.33 -2.26
C ILE A 196 -6.77 -30.30 -0.95
N ASP A 197 -7.19 -29.42 -0.05
CA ASP A 197 -6.64 -29.39 1.29
C ASP A 197 -7.13 -30.58 2.11
N ALA A 198 -6.21 -31.35 2.69
CA ALA A 198 -6.55 -32.60 3.36
C ALA A 198 -7.31 -32.42 4.67
N GLU A 199 -7.20 -31.24 5.32
CA GLU A 199 -7.81 -30.97 6.62
C GLU A 199 -9.19 -30.29 6.47
N THR A 200 -9.26 -29.27 5.62
CA THR A 200 -10.47 -28.47 5.42
C THR A 200 -11.37 -28.99 4.29
N GLY A 201 -10.83 -29.83 3.40
CA GLY A 201 -11.56 -30.31 2.22
C GLY A 201 -11.86 -29.21 1.19
N ARG A 202 -11.20 -28.05 1.31
CA ARG A 202 -11.32 -26.97 0.32
C ARG A 202 -10.66 -27.38 -0.99
N VAL A 203 -11.39 -27.24 -2.08
CA VAL A 203 -10.90 -27.48 -3.45
C VAL A 203 -10.50 -26.15 -4.07
N ALA A 204 -9.37 -26.14 -4.77
CA ALA A 204 -8.92 -25.02 -5.58
C ALA A 204 -8.65 -25.50 -7.01
N ASN A 205 -9.41 -24.99 -7.98
CA ASN A 205 -9.13 -25.16 -9.40
C ASN A 205 -7.96 -24.26 -9.84
N LEU A 206 -6.80 -24.86 -10.09
CA LEU A 206 -5.62 -24.10 -10.52
C LEU A 206 -5.73 -23.73 -12.01
N GLY A 207 -6.29 -24.61 -12.83
CA GLY A 207 -6.47 -24.37 -14.27
C GLY A 207 -6.43 -25.66 -15.09
N LEU A 208 -6.33 -25.54 -16.42
CA LEU A 208 -6.21 -26.69 -17.31
C LEU A 208 -4.77 -27.14 -17.48
N CYS A 209 -4.53 -28.44 -17.46
CA CYS A 209 -3.21 -29.01 -17.67
C CYS A 209 -2.77 -28.85 -19.13
N LEU A 210 -1.60 -28.23 -19.36
CA LEU A 210 -0.97 -28.06 -20.68
C LEU A 210 -0.75 -29.39 -21.41
N GLU A 211 -0.46 -30.45 -20.65
CA GLU A 211 -0.06 -31.75 -21.17
C GLU A 211 -1.28 -32.65 -21.47
N SER A 212 -2.47 -32.27 -20.97
CA SER A 212 -3.72 -33.01 -21.14
C SER A 212 -4.25 -32.94 -22.58
N GLN A 213 -5.10 -33.90 -22.96
CA GLN A 213 -5.75 -33.89 -24.28
C GLN A 213 -6.56 -32.60 -24.50
N LYS A 214 -7.32 -32.16 -23.48
CA LYS A 214 -8.10 -30.90 -23.51
C LYS A 214 -7.23 -29.66 -23.59
N GLY A 215 -6.07 -29.64 -22.92
CA GLY A 215 -5.13 -28.52 -22.97
C GLY A 215 -4.48 -28.31 -24.34
N LYS A 216 -4.36 -29.39 -25.13
CA LYS A 216 -3.82 -29.41 -26.49
C LYS A 216 -4.85 -29.17 -27.60
N THR A 217 -6.14 -29.11 -27.28
CA THR A 217 -7.21 -29.12 -28.30
C THR A 217 -7.45 -27.75 -28.97
N TYR A 218 -7.14 -26.64 -28.31
CA TYR A 218 -7.47 -25.29 -28.81
C TYR A 218 -6.26 -24.35 -28.82
N ASP A 219 -5.99 -23.76 -30.00
CA ASP A 219 -4.94 -22.75 -30.25
C ASP A 219 -5.28 -21.39 -29.63
N VAL A 220 -6.56 -21.09 -29.44
CA VAL A 220 -7.08 -19.91 -28.71
C VAL A 220 -7.92 -20.41 -27.54
N ASP A 221 -7.35 -20.38 -26.34
CA ASP A 221 -8.03 -20.77 -25.10
C ASP A 221 -7.84 -19.66 -24.05
N THR A 222 -8.95 -19.14 -23.51
CA THR A 222 -8.93 -18.09 -22.48
C THR A 222 -8.73 -18.64 -21.07
N ARG A 223 -8.73 -19.97 -20.90
CA ARG A 223 -8.56 -20.62 -19.60
C ARG A 223 -7.09 -20.67 -19.20
N ARG A 224 -6.82 -20.45 -17.91
CA ARG A 224 -5.47 -20.50 -17.33
C ARG A 224 -4.90 -21.91 -17.54
N LYS A 225 -3.82 -22.03 -18.32
CA LYS A 225 -3.11 -23.29 -18.54
C LYS A 225 -1.94 -23.42 -17.57
N ILE A 226 -1.77 -24.60 -16.97
CA ILE A 226 -0.76 -24.90 -15.95
C ILE A 226 -0.04 -26.20 -16.31
N PRO A 227 1.28 -26.34 -16.09
CA PRO A 227 1.98 -27.60 -16.30
C PRO A 227 1.48 -28.69 -15.33
N ARG A 228 1.70 -29.96 -15.68
CA ARG A 228 1.41 -31.06 -14.76
C ARG A 228 2.29 -30.94 -13.50
N PRO A 229 1.72 -31.03 -12.29
CA PRO A 229 2.50 -30.97 -11.06
C PRO A 229 3.59 -32.05 -10.97
N THR A 230 4.71 -31.72 -10.33
CA THR A 230 5.78 -32.65 -9.93
C THR A 230 5.57 -33.17 -8.50
N GLY A 231 6.34 -34.19 -8.11
CA GLY A 231 6.25 -34.81 -6.79
C GLY A 231 5.09 -35.80 -6.66
N LYS A 232 4.87 -36.27 -5.43
CA LYS A 232 3.74 -37.12 -5.06
C LYS A 232 2.42 -36.36 -5.13
N VAL A 233 1.32 -37.09 -5.31
CA VAL A 233 -0.05 -36.55 -5.30
C VAL A 233 -0.37 -35.96 -3.92
N LEU A 234 -0.09 -36.72 -2.86
CA LEU A 234 -0.18 -36.23 -1.48
C LEU A 234 1.18 -35.67 -1.07
N LYS A 235 1.23 -34.37 -0.80
CA LYS A 235 2.44 -33.68 -0.39
C LYS A 235 2.14 -32.61 0.66
N GLU A 236 3.15 -32.27 1.44
CA GLU A 236 3.11 -31.10 2.31
C GLU A 236 3.53 -29.89 1.49
N LYS A 237 2.76 -28.80 1.59
CA LYS A 237 3.00 -27.56 0.87
C LYS A 237 2.92 -26.40 1.85
N GLU A 238 3.89 -25.52 1.74
CA GLU A 238 3.92 -24.27 2.50
C GLU A 238 2.97 -23.26 1.85
N PHE A 239 2.12 -22.66 2.67
CA PHE A 239 1.30 -21.51 2.32
C PHE A 239 1.83 -20.31 3.07
N VAL A 240 2.15 -19.26 2.32
CA VAL A 240 2.60 -17.98 2.87
C VAL A 240 1.45 -16.99 2.75
N TYR A 241 0.95 -16.53 3.90
CA TYR A 241 -0.08 -15.50 3.99
C TYR A 241 0.53 -14.19 4.44
N MET A 242 0.26 -13.11 3.73
CA MET A 242 0.72 -11.77 4.11
C MET A 242 -0.49 -10.94 4.52
N LEU A 243 -0.60 -10.67 5.82
CA LEU A 243 -1.68 -9.88 6.42
C LEU A 243 -1.08 -8.73 7.22
N THR A 244 -1.85 -7.68 7.51
CA THR A 244 -1.46 -6.66 8.50
C THR A 244 -2.05 -6.98 9.87
N LEU A 245 -1.52 -6.37 10.94
CA LEU A 245 -2.17 -6.46 12.26
C LEU A 245 -3.61 -5.95 12.23
N ALA A 246 -3.90 -4.94 11.40
CA ALA A 246 -5.25 -4.44 11.22
C ALA A 246 -6.18 -5.48 10.55
N ASP A 247 -5.67 -6.25 9.57
CA ASP A 247 -6.46 -7.33 8.96
C ASP A 247 -6.76 -8.44 9.96
N LEU A 248 -5.78 -8.80 10.80
CA LEU A 248 -5.95 -9.80 11.86
C LEU A 248 -6.93 -9.34 12.95
N ASP A 249 -6.90 -8.06 13.31
CA ASP A 249 -7.88 -7.44 14.19
C ASP A 249 -9.29 -7.57 13.63
N GLU A 250 -9.48 -7.20 12.36
CA GLU A 250 -10.78 -7.23 11.73
C GLU A 250 -11.32 -8.66 11.61
N LEU A 251 -10.47 -9.63 11.25
CA LEU A 251 -10.83 -11.04 11.21
C LEU A 251 -11.27 -11.56 12.59
N ASN A 252 -10.53 -11.25 13.65
CA ASN A 252 -10.88 -11.63 15.02
C ASN A 252 -12.15 -10.92 15.52
N ALA A 253 -12.30 -9.64 15.21
CA ALA A 253 -13.48 -8.86 15.58
C ALA A 253 -14.74 -9.44 14.93
N ARG A 254 -14.70 -9.77 13.63
CA ARG A 254 -15.80 -10.40 12.90
C ARG A 254 -16.19 -11.77 13.46
N GLN A 255 -15.20 -12.58 13.85
CA GLN A 255 -15.46 -13.88 14.48
C GLN A 255 -16.17 -13.74 15.83
N ARG A 256 -15.83 -12.70 16.62
CA ARG A 256 -16.48 -12.44 17.91
C ARG A 256 -17.86 -11.78 17.75
N SER A 257 -18.03 -10.88 16.77
CA SER A 257 -19.30 -10.17 16.52
C SER A 257 -20.32 -11.01 15.75
N GLY A 258 -19.91 -12.08 15.06
CA GLY A 258 -20.78 -13.05 14.40
C GLY A 258 -21.40 -14.11 15.32
N GLY A 259 -21.15 -14.05 16.63
CA GLY A 259 -21.72 -14.97 17.62
C GLY A 259 -23.21 -14.71 17.90
N ILE A 260 -23.89 -15.75 18.40
CA ILE A 260 -25.30 -15.75 18.87
C ILE A 260 -25.67 -14.49 19.65
N PHE A 261 -24.76 -13.96 20.48
CA PHE A 261 -24.99 -12.76 21.30
C PHE A 261 -25.32 -11.47 20.51
N SER A 262 -24.69 -11.25 19.34
CA SER A 262 -24.96 -10.08 18.50
C SER A 262 -26.37 -10.08 17.92
N LEU A 263 -26.86 -11.29 17.55
CA LEU A 263 -28.20 -11.51 17.03
C LEU A 263 -29.30 -11.29 18.08
N PHE A 264 -29.03 -11.59 19.35
CA PHE A 264 -30.02 -11.51 20.44
C PHE A 264 -30.07 -10.16 21.16
N PHE A 265 -28.98 -9.41 21.18
CA PHE A 265 -28.89 -8.17 21.99
C PHE A 265 -28.67 -6.89 21.18
N GLY A 266 -28.71 -6.95 19.85
CA GLY A 266 -28.60 -5.75 19.00
C GLY A 266 -27.26 -5.04 19.23
N GLY A 267 -26.16 -5.76 19.00
CA GLY A 267 -24.82 -5.20 19.15
C GLY A 267 -24.67 -3.95 18.30
N ALA A 268 -24.24 -2.85 18.92
CA ALA A 268 -23.87 -1.66 18.19
C ALA A 268 -22.78 -2.05 17.17
N GLU A 269 -22.97 -1.68 15.90
CA GLU A 269 -21.91 -1.69 14.91
C GLU A 269 -20.89 -0.61 15.31
N SER A 270 -20.09 -0.85 16.36
CA SER A 270 -18.95 0.01 16.64
C SER A 270 -17.95 -0.21 15.51
N ARG A 271 -17.72 0.83 14.70
CA ARG A 271 -16.64 0.84 13.71
C ARG A 271 -15.24 0.75 14.35
N GLU A 272 -15.14 0.95 15.66
CA GLU A 272 -13.88 0.84 16.41
C GLU A 272 -13.68 -0.60 16.91
N ILE A 273 -12.44 -1.08 16.83
CA ILE A 273 -12.06 -2.41 17.30
C ILE A 273 -11.69 -2.33 18.78
N ASP A 274 -12.28 -3.22 19.58
CA ASP A 274 -12.03 -3.25 21.02
C ASP A 274 -10.56 -3.56 21.35
N THR A 275 -10.07 -2.98 22.45
CA THR A 275 -8.69 -3.16 22.91
C THR A 275 -8.40 -4.61 23.29
N GLU A 276 -9.39 -5.35 23.83
CA GLU A 276 -9.26 -6.77 24.15
C GLU A 276 -9.03 -7.64 22.90
N VAL A 277 -9.64 -7.27 21.76
CA VAL A 277 -9.40 -7.96 20.49
C VAL A 277 -7.95 -7.74 20.05
N ARG A 278 -7.47 -6.49 20.10
CA ARG A 278 -6.10 -6.14 19.72
C ARG A 278 -5.06 -6.84 20.60
N MET A 279 -5.27 -6.87 21.91
CA MET A 279 -4.38 -7.57 22.85
C MET A 279 -4.33 -9.07 22.56
N ALA A 280 -5.47 -9.68 22.23
CA ALA A 280 -5.50 -11.10 21.86
C ALA A 280 -4.76 -11.37 20.54
N VAL A 281 -4.90 -10.49 19.55
CA VAL A 281 -4.15 -10.55 18.28
C VAL A 281 -2.66 -10.39 18.52
N ASP A 282 -2.25 -9.41 19.32
CA ASP A 282 -0.83 -9.14 19.61
C ASP A 282 -0.17 -10.35 20.30
N GLN A 283 -0.87 -10.97 21.25
CA GLN A 283 -0.42 -12.19 21.92
C GLN A 283 -0.32 -13.37 20.94
N GLN A 284 -1.32 -13.56 20.08
CA GLN A 284 -1.32 -14.63 19.08
C GLN A 284 -0.18 -14.46 18.06
N VAL A 285 0.03 -13.24 17.57
CA VAL A 285 1.13 -12.93 16.64
C VAL A 285 2.48 -13.19 17.31
N LYS A 286 2.63 -12.80 18.58
CA LYS A 286 3.84 -13.09 19.34
C LYS A 286 4.13 -14.59 19.44
N GLU A 287 3.12 -15.41 19.74
CA GLU A 287 3.26 -16.87 19.79
C GLU A 287 3.64 -17.47 18.42
N TRP A 288 3.10 -16.94 17.32
CA TRP A 288 3.48 -17.37 15.98
C TRP A 288 4.93 -16.99 15.64
N VAL A 289 5.38 -15.83 16.05
CA VAL A 289 6.77 -15.38 15.84
C VAL A 289 7.73 -16.20 16.69
N ASP A 290 7.44 -16.40 17.98
CA ASP A 290 8.26 -17.18 18.89
C ASP A 290 8.39 -18.66 18.46
N SER A 291 7.36 -19.20 17.80
CA SER A 291 7.38 -20.55 17.24
C SER A 291 7.94 -20.65 15.81
N GLY A 292 8.36 -19.53 15.21
CA GLY A 292 8.88 -19.49 13.84
C GLY A 292 7.82 -19.71 12.75
N LYS A 293 6.54 -19.61 13.09
CA LYS A 293 5.41 -19.71 12.14
C LYS A 293 5.07 -18.38 11.48
N ALA A 294 5.52 -17.26 12.03
CA ALA A 294 5.30 -15.96 11.42
C ALA A 294 6.53 -15.05 11.55
N PHE A 295 6.64 -14.12 10.60
CA PHE A 295 7.65 -13.07 10.59
C PHE A 295 6.96 -11.70 10.53
N ILE A 296 7.43 -10.76 11.37
CA ILE A 296 6.91 -9.39 11.38
C ILE A 296 7.74 -8.54 10.42
N HIS A 297 7.03 -7.82 9.56
CA HIS A 297 7.60 -6.84 8.63
C HIS A 297 7.15 -5.44 9.04
N PRO A 298 7.99 -4.66 9.75
CA PRO A 298 7.66 -3.30 10.12
C PRO A 298 7.62 -2.41 8.87
N GLY A 299 6.46 -1.83 8.61
CA GLY A 299 6.24 -0.86 7.56
C GLY A 299 6.65 0.55 7.93
N VAL A 300 6.15 1.49 7.15
CA VAL A 300 6.41 2.92 7.29
C VAL A 300 5.10 3.68 7.41
N LEU A 301 4.96 4.41 8.53
CA LEU A 301 3.90 5.39 8.74
C LEU A 301 4.44 6.78 8.45
N PHE A 302 4.04 7.38 7.33
CA PHE A 302 4.40 8.74 6.97
C PHE A 302 3.26 9.71 7.33
N ILE A 303 3.56 10.66 8.21
CA ILE A 303 2.64 11.73 8.60
C ILE A 303 3.16 13.05 8.03
N ASP A 304 2.50 13.55 6.98
CA ASP A 304 2.76 14.87 6.40
C ASP A 304 2.13 15.98 7.24
N ASP A 305 2.66 17.19 7.14
CA ASP A 305 2.22 18.34 7.93
C ASP A 305 2.02 18.00 9.43
N ALA A 306 2.94 17.23 10.00
CA ALA A 306 2.83 16.70 11.36
C ALA A 306 2.75 17.79 12.44
N HIS A 307 3.11 19.04 12.11
CA HIS A 307 2.94 20.21 12.99
C HIS A 307 1.46 20.55 13.26
N LEU A 308 0.53 19.95 12.51
CA LEU A 308 -0.91 20.03 12.74
C LEU A 308 -1.40 19.04 13.80
N LEU A 309 -0.58 18.09 14.25
CA LEU A 309 -0.90 17.22 15.38
C LEU A 309 -0.89 18.02 16.69
N ASP A 310 -1.75 17.65 17.62
CA ASP A 310 -1.78 18.21 18.97
C ASP A 310 -0.92 17.41 19.97
N LEU A 311 -0.75 17.98 21.17
CA LEU A 311 0.05 17.38 22.23
C LEU A 311 -0.42 15.96 22.61
N GLU A 312 -1.73 15.70 22.55
CA GLU A 312 -2.31 14.39 22.84
C GLU A 312 -1.87 13.35 21.80
N ALA A 313 -1.96 13.69 20.51
CA ALA A 313 -1.49 12.83 19.42
C ALA A 313 0.03 12.57 19.51
N PHE A 314 0.83 13.59 19.80
CA PHE A 314 2.27 13.41 19.99
C PHE A 314 2.59 12.52 21.20
N SER A 315 1.88 12.69 22.31
CA SER A 315 2.05 11.86 23.51
C SER A 315 1.65 10.40 23.25
N PHE A 316 0.64 10.17 22.40
CA PHE A 316 0.27 8.83 21.94
C PHE A 316 1.39 8.21 21.08
N LEU A 317 1.87 8.92 20.06
CA LEU A 317 2.97 8.45 19.21
C LEU A 317 4.26 8.20 20.03
N GLY A 318 4.55 9.08 20.98
CA GLY A 318 5.63 8.97 21.97
C GLY A 318 5.65 7.60 22.64
N ARG A 319 4.52 7.20 23.21
CA ARG A 319 4.34 5.89 23.88
C ARG A 319 4.35 4.73 22.87
N ALA A 320 3.73 4.89 21.71
CA ALA A 320 3.66 3.84 20.70
C ALA A 320 5.06 3.42 20.21
N MET A 321 6.00 4.36 20.11
CA MET A 321 7.39 4.06 19.71
C MET A 321 8.16 3.19 20.71
N GLU A 322 7.72 3.12 21.97
CA GLU A 322 8.31 2.26 22.99
C GLU A 322 7.85 0.80 22.85
N SER A 323 6.78 0.54 22.07
CA SER A 323 6.29 -0.81 21.78
C SER A 323 7.21 -1.56 20.82
N GLU A 324 7.26 -2.89 20.94
CA GLU A 324 7.95 -3.78 20.00
C GLU A 324 7.27 -3.73 18.62
N LEU A 325 5.93 -3.77 18.61
CA LEU A 325 5.07 -3.75 17.41
C LEU A 325 4.73 -2.32 16.99
N VAL A 326 5.70 -1.58 16.47
CA VAL A 326 5.48 -0.24 15.92
C VAL A 326 6.27 -0.07 14.62
N PRO A 327 5.68 0.53 13.57
CA PRO A 327 6.37 0.78 12.32
C PRO A 327 7.42 1.88 12.48
N ILE A 328 8.16 2.10 11.40
CA ILE A 328 9.00 3.30 11.29
C ILE A 328 8.08 4.49 11.09
N ILE A 329 8.13 5.46 12.00
CA ILE A 329 7.32 6.67 11.93
C ILE A 329 8.16 7.77 11.28
N ILE A 330 7.66 8.34 10.18
CA ILE A 330 8.27 9.46 9.50
C ILE A 330 7.36 10.67 9.62
N LEU A 331 7.80 11.70 10.33
CA LEU A 331 7.07 12.96 10.51
C LEU A 331 7.65 14.01 9.57
N ALA A 332 6.83 14.60 8.70
CA ALA A 332 7.26 15.72 7.85
C ALA A 332 6.70 17.05 8.35
N THR A 333 7.54 18.09 8.28
CA THR A 333 7.15 19.45 8.63
C THR A 333 7.85 20.48 7.76
N ASN A 334 7.15 21.58 7.51
CA ASN A 334 7.63 22.78 6.83
C ASN A 334 7.76 23.98 7.79
N ARG A 335 7.56 23.78 9.10
CA ARG A 335 7.63 24.83 10.12
C ARG A 335 9.02 24.86 10.77
N GLY A 336 9.53 26.07 11.02
CA GLY A 336 10.77 26.30 11.77
C GLY A 336 10.56 26.32 13.28
N VAL A 337 9.93 27.38 13.79
CA VAL A 337 9.45 27.47 15.18
C VAL A 337 7.95 27.75 15.14
N ALA A 338 7.18 26.94 15.85
CA ALA A 338 5.72 27.05 15.90
C ALA A 338 5.21 26.67 17.28
N ASN A 339 3.97 27.06 17.59
CA ASN A 339 3.30 26.58 18.79
C ASN A 339 2.94 25.10 18.61
N ILE A 340 3.13 24.29 19.65
CA ILE A 340 2.57 22.93 19.69
C ILE A 340 1.05 23.07 19.77
N ARG A 341 0.33 22.49 18.81
CA ARG A 341 -1.12 22.65 18.72
C ARG A 341 -1.81 22.18 20.01
N GLY A 342 -2.73 23.00 20.51
CA GLY A 342 -3.39 22.78 21.80
C GLY A 342 -2.64 23.36 23.01
N THR A 343 -1.52 24.06 22.78
CA THR A 343 -0.73 24.73 23.83
C THR A 343 -0.22 26.10 23.36
N ASP A 344 0.23 26.93 24.30
CA ASP A 344 0.93 28.18 24.02
C ASP A 344 2.46 28.00 23.93
N ILE A 345 2.95 26.76 23.97
CA ILE A 345 4.37 26.45 24.00
C ILE A 345 4.94 26.53 22.59
N LYS A 346 5.88 27.45 22.37
CA LYS A 346 6.70 27.49 21.15
C LYS A 346 7.79 26.45 21.21
N SER A 347 7.93 25.68 20.14
CA SER A 347 8.96 24.66 20.01
C SER A 347 9.51 24.62 18.58
N PRO A 348 10.78 24.21 18.38
CA PRO A 348 11.27 23.85 17.05
C PRO A 348 10.32 22.85 16.38
N LEU A 349 10.10 23.02 15.08
CA LEU A 349 9.27 22.16 14.22
C LEU A 349 7.76 22.13 14.59
N GLY A 350 7.37 22.75 15.71
CA GLY A 350 6.05 22.64 16.31
C GLY A 350 5.83 21.35 17.10
N PHE A 351 6.90 20.64 17.48
CA PHE A 351 6.82 19.32 18.14
C PHE A 351 7.28 19.39 19.60
N PRO A 352 6.83 18.48 20.47
CA PRO A 352 7.38 18.35 21.82
C PRO A 352 8.89 18.04 21.80
N LEU A 353 9.66 18.65 22.71
CA LEU A 353 11.13 18.49 22.75
C LEU A 353 11.56 17.04 23.01
N ASP A 354 10.82 16.33 23.86
CA ASP A 354 11.03 14.91 24.16
C ASP A 354 10.88 14.00 22.93
N LEU A 355 10.01 14.37 21.98
CA LEU A 355 9.86 13.67 20.71
C LEU A 355 11.05 13.97 19.79
N ILE A 356 11.48 15.24 19.72
CA ILE A 356 12.60 15.68 18.90
C ILE A 356 13.90 15.00 19.35
N ASP A 357 14.14 14.92 20.65
CA ASP A 357 15.36 14.34 21.23
C ASP A 357 15.49 12.83 20.93
N ARG A 358 14.38 12.14 20.66
CA ARG A 358 14.35 10.71 20.31
C ARG A 358 14.40 10.44 18.79
N ALA A 359 14.28 11.48 17.97
CA ALA A 359 14.12 11.35 16.53
C ALA A 359 15.42 11.63 15.76
N VAL A 360 15.56 11.00 14.60
CA VAL A 360 16.59 11.34 13.63
C VAL A 360 16.06 12.43 12.70
N ILE A 361 16.70 13.59 12.67
CA ILE A 361 16.25 14.72 11.83
C ILE A 361 17.04 14.74 10.52
N ILE A 362 16.32 14.65 9.41
CA ILE A 362 16.87 14.81 8.05
C ILE A 362 16.30 16.10 7.45
N THR A 363 17.20 17.02 7.11
CA THR A 363 16.81 18.30 6.50
C THR A 363 16.86 18.22 4.98
N THR A 364 15.89 18.84 4.33
CA THR A 364 15.81 19.03 2.88
C THR A 364 16.09 20.48 2.52
N GLN A 365 16.64 20.71 1.32
CA GLN A 365 17.06 22.03 0.86
C GLN A 365 16.29 22.47 -0.39
N PRO A 366 16.22 23.77 -0.72
CA PRO A 366 15.76 24.20 -2.04
C PRO A 366 16.59 23.55 -3.16
N TYR A 367 15.94 23.22 -4.27
CA TYR A 367 16.61 22.65 -5.44
C TYR A 367 17.40 23.71 -6.21
N ASP A 368 18.55 23.33 -6.76
CA ASP A 368 19.24 24.14 -7.76
C ASP A 368 18.52 24.10 -9.11
N LEU A 369 18.83 25.06 -9.99
CA LEU A 369 18.17 25.21 -11.30
C LEU A 369 18.28 23.94 -12.16
N GLU A 370 19.45 23.30 -12.17
CA GLU A 370 19.67 22.06 -12.94
C GLU A 370 18.77 20.93 -12.45
N SER A 371 18.60 20.81 -11.13
CA SER A 371 17.74 19.82 -10.51
C SER A 371 16.27 20.13 -10.79
N VAL A 372 15.86 21.40 -10.75
CA VAL A 372 14.49 21.80 -11.11
C VAL A 372 14.19 21.45 -12.57
N GLU A 373 15.11 21.78 -13.49
CA GLU A 373 14.96 21.48 -14.92
C GLU A 373 14.80 19.97 -15.16
N GLU A 374 15.65 19.16 -14.54
CA GLU A 374 15.59 17.70 -14.68
C GLU A 374 14.31 17.12 -14.07
N ILE A 375 13.87 17.61 -12.91
CA ILE A 375 12.60 17.16 -12.31
C ILE A 375 11.44 17.48 -13.25
N LEU A 376 11.39 18.68 -13.82
CA LEU A 376 10.34 19.07 -14.77
C LEU A 376 10.37 18.21 -16.03
N ARG A 377 11.55 17.82 -16.51
CA ARG A 377 11.71 16.89 -17.63
C ARG A 377 11.11 15.52 -17.31
N ILE A 378 11.46 14.93 -16.18
CA ILE A 378 10.91 13.64 -15.72
C ILE A 378 9.39 13.71 -15.59
N ARG A 379 8.86 14.81 -15.04
CA ARG A 379 7.40 15.04 -14.95
C ARG A 379 6.72 15.15 -16.30
N ALA A 380 7.33 15.86 -17.23
CA ALA A 380 6.81 15.97 -18.58
C ALA A 380 6.73 14.59 -19.25
N GLU A 381 7.72 13.73 -19.05
CA GLU A 381 7.71 12.36 -19.57
C GLU A 381 6.62 11.50 -18.92
N GLU A 382 6.45 11.57 -17.59
CA GLU A 382 5.36 10.89 -16.86
C GLU A 382 3.97 11.31 -17.36
N GLU A 383 3.76 12.61 -17.51
CA GLU A 383 2.48 13.18 -17.96
C GLU A 383 2.31 13.12 -19.49
N LYS A 384 3.32 12.60 -20.22
CA LYS A 384 3.37 12.53 -21.69
C LYS A 384 3.18 13.89 -22.36
N ILE A 385 3.75 14.93 -21.76
CA ILE A 385 3.75 16.31 -22.27
C ILE A 385 5.01 16.51 -23.10
N LYS A 386 4.86 16.97 -24.34
CA LYS A 386 5.98 17.37 -25.18
C LYS A 386 6.34 18.83 -24.88
N LEU A 387 7.57 19.08 -24.45
CA LEU A 387 8.08 20.43 -24.21
C LEU A 387 9.23 20.76 -25.14
N ASN A 388 9.21 21.98 -25.66
CA ASN A 388 10.38 22.58 -26.28
C ASN A 388 11.43 22.89 -25.21
N LYS A 389 12.71 22.79 -25.57
CA LYS A 389 13.84 23.02 -24.66
C LYS A 389 13.77 24.41 -24.00
N ASP A 390 13.47 25.45 -24.77
CA ASP A 390 13.38 26.82 -24.27
C ASP A 390 12.19 27.00 -23.30
N ALA A 391 11.11 26.26 -23.52
CA ALA A 391 9.95 26.28 -22.62
C ALA A 391 10.27 25.60 -21.27
N LEU A 392 11.03 24.50 -21.31
CA LEU A 392 11.53 23.81 -20.13
C LEU A 392 12.49 24.71 -19.33
N GLU A 393 13.44 25.37 -19.99
CA GLU A 393 14.37 26.30 -19.33
C GLU A 393 13.62 27.45 -18.67
N LYS A 394 12.58 27.99 -19.32
CA LYS A 394 11.74 29.03 -18.72
C LYS A 394 10.97 28.54 -17.49
N LEU A 395 10.33 27.37 -17.56
CA LEU A 395 9.64 26.78 -16.41
C LEU A 395 10.61 26.50 -15.26
N ALA A 396 11.84 26.05 -15.56
CA ALA A 396 12.87 25.81 -14.56
C ALA A 396 13.28 27.11 -13.85
N ASN A 397 13.45 28.20 -14.60
CA ASN A 397 13.71 29.52 -14.04
C ASN A 397 12.57 30.03 -13.15
N VAL A 398 11.31 29.79 -13.53
CA VAL A 398 10.15 30.10 -12.68
C VAL A 398 10.22 29.27 -11.39
N GLY A 399 10.44 27.95 -11.48
CA GLY A 399 10.52 27.06 -10.32
C GLY A 399 11.67 27.37 -9.36
N ALA A 400 12.81 27.82 -9.89
CA ALA A 400 13.96 28.25 -9.08
C ALA A 400 13.70 29.58 -8.35
N LYS A 401 12.90 30.48 -8.93
CA LYS A 401 12.52 31.77 -8.30
C LYS A 401 11.40 31.61 -7.27
N SER A 402 10.43 30.74 -7.53
CA SER A 402 9.25 30.54 -6.68
C SER A 402 9.30 29.19 -5.96
N SER A 403 8.72 28.14 -6.52
CA SER A 403 8.79 26.79 -5.97
C SER A 403 8.63 25.72 -7.05
N LEU A 404 9.22 24.55 -6.80
CA LEU A 404 9.04 23.37 -7.65
C LEU A 404 7.56 22.98 -7.79
N ARG A 405 6.77 23.08 -6.71
CA ARG A 405 5.34 22.77 -6.74
C ARG A 405 4.59 23.65 -7.73
N TYR A 406 4.88 24.95 -7.72
CA TYR A 406 4.26 25.90 -8.63
C TYR A 406 4.71 25.66 -10.09
N ALA A 407 6.00 25.41 -10.33
CA ALA A 407 6.48 25.09 -11.67
C ALA A 407 5.86 23.81 -12.27
N VAL A 408 5.66 22.77 -11.46
CA VAL A 408 4.96 21.55 -11.90
C VAL A 408 3.49 21.83 -12.23
N GLN A 409 2.81 22.69 -11.47
CA GLN A 409 1.44 23.11 -11.79
C GLN A 409 1.39 23.90 -13.10
N LEU A 410 2.32 24.84 -13.30
CA LEU A 410 2.45 25.61 -14.53
C LEU A 410 2.72 24.71 -15.74
N LEU A 411 3.55 23.67 -15.59
CA LEU A 411 3.80 22.68 -16.63
C LEU A 411 2.49 22.04 -17.13
N SER A 412 1.65 21.53 -16.23
CA SER A 412 0.37 20.92 -16.62
C SER A 412 -0.61 21.94 -17.20
N LEU A 413 -0.63 23.17 -16.66
CA LEU A 413 -1.48 24.26 -17.17
C LEU A 413 -1.03 24.73 -18.58
N ALA A 414 0.27 24.87 -18.82
CA ALA A 414 0.83 25.22 -20.12
C ALA A 414 0.52 24.13 -21.16
N ALA A 415 0.53 22.86 -20.77
CA ALA A 415 0.10 21.75 -21.62
C ALA A 415 -1.38 21.84 -22.01
N GLN A 416 -2.26 22.24 -21.06
CA GLN A 416 -3.68 22.47 -21.38
C GLN A 416 -3.87 23.70 -22.28
N ASN A 417 -3.10 24.77 -22.06
CA ASN A 417 -3.13 25.94 -22.93
C ASN A 417 -2.72 25.58 -24.36
N ALA A 418 -1.64 24.84 -24.55
CA ALA A 418 -1.20 24.39 -25.88
C ALA A 418 -2.31 23.57 -26.58
N LYS A 419 -2.95 22.64 -25.86
CA LYS A 419 -4.07 21.84 -26.38
C LYS A 419 -5.28 22.70 -26.78
N ALA A 420 -5.60 23.75 -26.02
CA ALA A 420 -6.67 24.68 -26.36
C ALA A 420 -6.43 25.40 -27.70
N PHE A 421 -5.16 25.55 -28.10
CA PHE A 421 -4.75 26.06 -29.41
C PHE A 421 -4.48 24.95 -30.45
N ASN A 422 -4.97 23.73 -30.24
CA ASN A 422 -4.75 22.55 -31.09
C ASN A 422 -3.27 22.22 -31.33
N ARG A 423 -2.39 22.54 -30.37
CA ARG A 423 -0.97 22.18 -30.39
C ARG A 423 -0.69 21.10 -29.33
N ASN A 424 0.25 20.20 -29.64
CA ASN A 424 0.68 19.15 -28.73
C ASN A 424 2.00 19.47 -28.02
N ASP A 425 2.79 20.39 -28.58
CA ASP A 425 4.08 20.81 -28.05
C ASP A 425 3.92 22.13 -27.28
N VAL A 426 4.40 22.16 -26.04
CA VAL A 426 4.38 23.34 -25.18
C VAL A 426 5.53 24.27 -25.56
N THR A 427 5.19 25.53 -25.82
CA THR A 427 6.14 26.57 -26.21
C THR A 427 6.37 27.59 -25.11
N VAL A 428 7.39 28.44 -25.28
CA VAL A 428 7.71 29.54 -24.36
C VAL A 428 6.52 30.50 -24.16
N GLU A 429 5.72 30.69 -25.21
CA GLU A 429 4.53 31.54 -25.22
C GLU A 429 3.41 30.95 -24.34
N ASP A 430 3.26 29.63 -24.33
CA ASP A 430 2.30 28.95 -23.44
C ASP A 430 2.70 29.12 -21.99
N VAL A 431 3.99 28.92 -21.69
CA VAL A 431 4.53 29.11 -20.34
C VAL A 431 4.35 30.56 -19.89
N GLN A 432 4.74 31.54 -20.72
CA GLN A 432 4.59 32.96 -20.39
C GLN A 432 3.14 33.33 -20.12
N ARG A 433 2.23 32.89 -21.00
CA ARG A 433 0.81 33.22 -20.86
C ARG A 433 0.23 32.66 -19.57
N VAL A 434 0.60 31.44 -19.19
CA VAL A 434 0.11 30.83 -17.94
C VAL A 434 0.76 31.53 -16.74
N ASP A 435 2.05 31.82 -16.78
CA ASP A 435 2.77 32.59 -15.73
C ASP A 435 2.13 33.98 -15.51
N ASP A 436 1.69 34.66 -16.58
CA ASP A 436 0.99 35.94 -16.47
C ASP A 436 -0.42 35.85 -15.85
N LEU A 437 -1.04 34.66 -15.90
CA LEU A 437 -2.43 34.44 -15.45
C LEU A 437 -2.52 33.93 -14.02
N PHE A 438 -1.51 33.21 -13.54
CA PHE A 438 -1.53 32.55 -12.24
C PHE A 438 -0.40 33.06 -11.36
N MET A 439 -0.69 33.41 -10.11
CA MET A 439 0.31 33.92 -9.17
C MET A 439 0.89 32.81 -8.30
N ASP A 440 2.18 32.91 -7.97
CA ASP A 440 2.75 32.09 -6.88
C ASP A 440 2.31 32.60 -5.49
N VAL A 441 2.63 31.86 -4.42
CA VAL A 441 2.20 32.19 -3.05
C VAL A 441 2.73 33.55 -2.58
N THR A 442 3.94 33.92 -2.99
CA THR A 442 4.59 35.20 -2.65
C THR A 442 3.88 36.34 -3.36
N GLU A 443 3.69 36.23 -4.67
CA GLU A 443 2.98 37.22 -5.49
C GLU A 443 1.54 37.41 -5.02
N ALA A 444 0.83 36.31 -4.73
CA ALA A 444 -0.52 36.35 -4.19
C ALA A 444 -0.55 37.05 -2.82
N SER A 445 0.42 36.78 -1.95
CA SER A 445 0.51 37.43 -0.63
C SER A 445 0.75 38.93 -0.77
N GLU A 446 1.62 39.36 -1.68
CA GLU A 446 1.87 40.77 -1.95
C GLU A 446 0.65 41.48 -2.57
N TYR A 447 -0.02 40.81 -3.51
CA TYR A 447 -1.25 41.29 -4.11
C TYR A 447 -2.34 41.48 -3.04
N LEU A 448 -2.58 40.48 -2.19
CA LEU A 448 -3.60 40.55 -1.14
C LEU A 448 -3.29 41.65 -0.12
N ARG A 449 -2.02 41.84 0.27
CA ARG A 449 -1.59 42.94 1.15
C ARG A 449 -1.90 44.31 0.54
N LYS A 450 -1.67 44.49 -0.77
CA LYS A 450 -1.97 45.75 -1.47
C LYS A 450 -3.45 46.12 -1.42
N TYR A 451 -4.34 45.13 -1.35
CA TYR A 451 -5.79 45.32 -1.33
C TYR A 451 -6.42 45.04 0.04
N GLU A 452 -5.62 44.92 1.11
CA GLU A 452 -6.07 44.52 2.44
C GLU A 452 -7.27 45.35 2.93
N GLU A 453 -7.24 46.68 2.76
CA GLU A 453 -8.33 47.59 3.14
C GLU A 453 -9.66 47.37 2.40
N LYS A 454 -9.62 46.71 1.24
CA LYS A 454 -10.80 46.37 0.43
C LYS A 454 -11.25 44.93 0.61
N LEU A 455 -10.46 44.11 1.28
CA LEU A 455 -10.77 42.71 1.55
C LEU A 455 -11.48 42.60 2.89
N MET A 456 -12.46 41.69 2.97
CA MET A 456 -13.14 41.42 4.24
C MET A 456 -12.22 40.62 5.15
N THR A 457 -11.92 41.16 6.33
CA THR A 457 -11.28 40.43 7.42
C THR A 457 -12.35 39.82 8.32
N HIS A 458 -12.25 38.51 8.60
CA HIS A 458 -13.11 37.81 9.55
C HIS A 458 -12.53 37.79 10.95
#